data_AF-A0A660V8S7-F1
#
_entry.id   AF-A0A660V8S7-F1
#
_cell.length_a   1.000
_cell.length_b   1.000
_cell.length_c   1.000
_cell.angle_alpha   90.00
_cell.angle_beta   90.00
_cell.angle_gamma   90.00
#
_symmetry.space_group_name_H-M   'P 1'
#
loop_
_entity.id
_entity.type
_entity.pdbx_description
1 polymer ?
#
loop_
_entity_poly.entity_id
_entity_poly.type
_entity_poly.pdbx_seq_one_letter_code
_entity_poly.pdbx_strand_id
1 'polypeptide(L)'
;MCDFTDVVEFFIKMVHALKANRVRLDSPLEQICAAVADENTFAYVDNRRDARDKYGFDFWAATKKRRKFKNDQEFERWIGKELKLKPYSKSEQFPDFLFRTRKCGNRLICGSLLELKDSKGGSIASFNSTLPTKCKSLEEVDIINGNNLVSRIAALVDADVSETHDYKTFNRRCFYLIRTHARDRSKVKVSIVDGSFFETIPKENLICQMFLNVLRRHLQQTSTKVSPQLPARVEQILRHVTDQTIIASSQDIDKASVRPRLRIMAEVHPEGNPHSSHYPEVFGRSVNLIMKKDDCGEVVGEMIRRRLSAIREFTILHKRNGEHVVFQYKF
;
A
#
# COMPACT_ATOMS: atom_id res chain seq x y z
N MET A 1 -8.84 -2.13 -20.80
CA MET A 1 -9.36 -2.13 -19.41
C MET A 1 -8.18 -1.92 -18.49
N CYS A 2 -8.26 -1.01 -17.50
CA CYS A 2 -7.13 -0.73 -16.61
C CYS A 2 -6.99 -1.84 -15.55
N ASP A 3 -5.76 -2.24 -15.23
CA ASP A 3 -5.50 -3.33 -14.30
C ASP A 3 -5.85 -3.01 -12.83
N PHE A 4 -6.24 -1.76 -12.51
CA PHE A 4 -6.48 -1.25 -11.14
C PHE A 4 -7.82 -0.49 -11.02
N THR A 5 -8.84 -0.93 -11.76
CA THR A 5 -10.18 -0.30 -11.69
C THR A 5 -10.79 -0.36 -10.29
N ASP A 6 -10.39 -1.31 -9.45
CA ASP A 6 -10.77 -1.44 -8.04
C ASP A 6 -10.51 -0.16 -7.23
N VAL A 7 -9.35 0.46 -7.38
CA VAL A 7 -8.96 1.68 -6.65
C VAL A 7 -9.70 2.90 -7.17
N VAL A 8 -9.97 2.96 -8.48
CA VAL A 8 -10.78 4.04 -9.07
C VAL A 8 -12.22 3.96 -8.56
N GLU A 9 -12.80 2.75 -8.54
CA GLU A 9 -14.13 2.53 -7.96
C GLU A 9 -14.16 2.89 -6.47
N PHE A 10 -13.13 2.50 -5.72
CA PHE A 10 -12.99 2.83 -4.32
C PHE A 10 -12.90 4.34 -4.07
N PHE A 11 -12.10 5.07 -4.86
CA PHE A 11 -12.01 6.53 -4.82
C PHE A 11 -13.39 7.18 -5.04
N ILE A 12 -14.12 6.73 -6.05
CA ILE A 12 -15.47 7.24 -6.36
C ILE A 12 -16.43 6.97 -5.20
N LYS A 13 -16.45 5.74 -4.66
CA LYS A 13 -17.28 5.37 -3.49
C LYS A 13 -16.93 6.23 -2.26
N MET A 14 -15.65 6.52 -2.05
CA MET A 14 -15.19 7.40 -0.97
C MET A 14 -15.72 8.82 -1.11
N VAL A 15 -15.64 9.41 -2.30
CA VAL A 15 -16.24 10.73 -2.55
C VAL A 15 -17.74 10.72 -2.27
N HIS A 16 -18.48 9.70 -2.73
CA HIS A 16 -19.91 9.59 -2.45
C HIS A 16 -20.22 9.41 -0.96
N ALA A 17 -19.44 8.61 -0.23
CA ALA A 17 -19.63 8.39 1.20
C ALA A 17 -19.45 9.69 2.01
N LEU A 18 -18.44 10.50 1.64
CA LEU A 18 -18.20 11.81 2.24
C LEU A 18 -19.32 12.80 1.89
N LYS A 19 -19.77 12.86 0.63
CA LYS A 19 -20.90 13.72 0.22
C LYS A 19 -22.19 13.37 0.97
N ALA A 20 -22.42 12.09 1.21
CA ALA A 20 -23.56 11.59 1.96
C ALA A 20 -23.40 11.69 3.49
N ASN A 21 -22.31 12.30 3.99
CA ASN A 21 -21.98 12.39 5.41
C ASN A 21 -21.95 11.03 6.16
N ARG A 22 -21.73 9.92 5.44
CA ARG A 22 -21.54 8.59 6.06
C ARG A 22 -20.21 8.50 6.81
N VAL A 23 -19.23 9.27 6.35
CA VAL A 23 -17.93 9.51 6.98
C VAL A 23 -17.53 10.97 6.79
N ARG A 24 -16.52 11.43 7.52
CA ARG A 24 -15.93 12.76 7.40
C ARG A 24 -14.44 12.65 7.04
N LEU A 25 -13.84 13.72 6.51
CA LEU A 25 -12.40 13.76 6.19
C LEU A 25 -11.50 13.54 7.42
N ASP A 26 -11.99 13.89 8.61
CA ASP A 26 -11.30 13.69 9.90
C ASP A 26 -11.64 12.34 10.58
N SER A 27 -12.48 11.49 9.97
CA SER A 27 -12.74 10.13 10.46
C SER A 27 -11.50 9.25 10.32
N PRO A 28 -11.19 8.31 11.22
CA PRO A 28 -10.09 7.35 11.05
C PRO A 28 -10.07 6.75 9.64
N LEU A 29 -8.88 6.58 9.06
CA LEU A 29 -8.77 6.11 7.68
C LEU A 29 -9.41 4.72 7.50
N GLU A 30 -9.30 3.86 8.51
CA GLU A 30 -9.97 2.56 8.55
C GLU A 30 -11.49 2.69 8.52
N GLN A 31 -12.05 3.70 9.18
CA GLN A 31 -13.49 3.98 9.13
C GLN A 31 -13.91 4.43 7.72
N ILE A 32 -13.09 5.28 7.07
CA ILE A 32 -13.33 5.70 5.68
C ILE A 32 -13.33 4.48 4.77
N CYS A 33 -12.33 3.59 4.88
CA CYS A 33 -12.25 2.35 4.12
C CYS A 33 -13.46 1.43 4.37
N ALA A 34 -13.86 1.23 5.63
CA ALA A 34 -14.99 0.39 5.99
C ALA A 34 -16.32 0.93 5.47
N ALA A 35 -16.53 2.25 5.50
CA ALA A 35 -17.78 2.88 5.06
C ALA A 35 -18.02 2.83 3.54
N VAL A 36 -16.95 2.61 2.77
CA VAL A 36 -17.02 2.52 1.31
C VAL A 36 -16.93 1.08 0.81
N ALA A 37 -16.49 0.16 1.68
CA ALA A 37 -16.36 -1.24 1.36
C ALA A 37 -17.71 -1.96 1.31
N ASP A 38 -17.78 -2.92 0.41
CA ASP A 38 -18.83 -3.93 0.33
C ASP A 38 -18.21 -5.33 0.42
N GLU A 39 -19.07 -6.35 0.39
CA GLU A 39 -18.70 -7.76 0.52
C GLU A 39 -17.72 -8.26 -0.57
N ASN A 40 -17.53 -7.50 -1.66
CA ASN A 40 -16.68 -7.83 -2.80
C ASN A 40 -15.50 -6.86 -2.98
N THR A 41 -15.26 -5.95 -2.03
CA THR A 41 -14.22 -4.93 -2.16
C THR A 41 -12.83 -5.48 -1.84
N PHE A 42 -12.68 -6.12 -0.67
CA PHE A 42 -11.37 -6.53 -0.16
C PHE A 42 -11.20 -8.05 -0.13
N ALA A 43 -10.00 -8.52 -0.51
CA ALA A 43 -9.52 -9.88 -0.29
C ALA A 43 -8.75 -10.03 1.02
N TYR A 44 -8.29 -8.92 1.62
CA TYR A 44 -7.72 -8.91 2.96
C TYR A 44 -7.89 -7.54 3.63
N VAL A 45 -8.03 -7.55 4.96
CA VAL A 45 -8.08 -6.39 5.85
C VAL A 45 -7.20 -6.73 7.04
N ASP A 46 -6.31 -5.85 7.49
CA ASP A 46 -5.44 -6.12 8.64
C ASP A 46 -6.23 -6.18 9.96
N ASN A 47 -6.93 -5.10 10.29
CA ASN A 47 -7.69 -4.98 11.53
C ASN A 47 -9.15 -5.42 11.36
N ARG A 48 -9.35 -6.72 11.10
CA ARG A 48 -10.70 -7.32 10.88
C ARG A 48 -11.60 -7.18 12.10
N ARG A 49 -11.01 -7.14 13.29
CA ARG A 49 -11.74 -6.92 14.54
C ARG A 49 -12.40 -5.55 14.56
N ASP A 50 -11.62 -4.48 14.44
CA ASP A 50 -12.19 -3.13 14.51
C ASP A 50 -13.07 -2.83 13.29
N ALA A 51 -12.75 -3.38 12.12
CA ALA A 51 -13.62 -3.32 10.95
C ALA A 51 -15.05 -3.81 11.27
N ARG A 52 -15.19 -4.97 11.92
CA ARG A 52 -16.51 -5.49 12.33
C ARG A 52 -17.07 -4.72 13.53
N ASP A 53 -16.32 -4.69 14.62
CA ASP A 53 -16.84 -4.33 15.94
C ASP A 53 -17.01 -2.81 16.12
N LYS A 54 -16.16 -1.99 15.48
CA LYS A 54 -16.25 -0.51 15.54
C LYS A 54 -16.91 0.11 14.33
N TYR A 55 -16.69 -0.45 13.14
CA TYR A 55 -17.11 0.19 11.89
C TYR A 55 -18.25 -0.55 11.16
N GLY A 56 -18.73 -1.68 11.71
CA GLY A 56 -19.87 -2.42 11.16
C GLY A 56 -19.59 -3.13 9.82
N PHE A 57 -18.33 -3.28 9.43
CA PHE A 57 -17.91 -3.99 8.23
C PHE A 57 -17.45 -5.41 8.55
N ASP A 58 -18.30 -6.40 8.30
CA ASP A 58 -17.92 -7.81 8.40
C ASP A 58 -17.20 -8.28 7.12
N PHE A 59 -15.87 -8.22 7.16
CA PHE A 59 -14.99 -8.71 6.10
C PHE A 59 -15.32 -10.15 5.65
N TRP A 60 -15.77 -11.01 6.56
CA TRP A 60 -16.03 -12.42 6.26
C TRP A 60 -17.44 -12.69 5.70
N ALA A 61 -18.31 -11.68 5.61
CA ALA A 61 -19.72 -11.85 5.22
C ALA A 61 -19.90 -12.61 3.90
N ALA A 62 -19.17 -12.23 2.83
CA ALA A 62 -19.23 -12.92 1.54
C ALA A 62 -18.79 -14.39 1.65
N THR A 63 -17.75 -14.66 2.44
CA THR A 63 -17.22 -16.02 2.61
C THR A 63 -18.21 -16.88 3.39
N LYS A 64 -18.85 -16.30 4.43
CA LYS A 64 -19.91 -16.98 5.19
C LYS A 64 -21.09 -17.35 4.29
N LYS A 65 -21.55 -16.40 3.47
CA LYS A 65 -22.65 -16.58 2.52
C LYS A 65 -22.32 -17.62 1.44
N ARG A 66 -21.13 -17.56 0.84
CA ARG A 66 -20.68 -18.48 -0.21
C ARG A 66 -20.59 -19.92 0.29
N ARG A 67 -20.08 -20.13 1.50
CA ARG A 67 -19.89 -21.46 2.10
C ARG A 67 -21.11 -21.99 2.86
N LYS A 68 -22.14 -21.17 3.06
CA LYS A 68 -23.42 -21.54 3.70
C LYS A 68 -23.24 -22.17 5.10
N PHE A 69 -22.39 -21.58 5.95
CA PHE A 69 -22.27 -22.03 7.34
C PHE A 69 -23.60 -21.85 8.08
N LYS A 70 -23.93 -22.79 8.96
CA LYS A 70 -25.20 -22.79 9.71
C LYS A 70 -25.23 -21.73 10.81
N ASN A 71 -24.07 -21.42 11.38
CA ASN A 71 -23.90 -20.44 12.45
C ASN A 71 -22.44 -19.95 12.52
N ASP A 72 -22.20 -18.91 13.32
CA ASP A 72 -20.88 -18.32 13.49
C ASP A 72 -19.88 -19.30 14.14
N GLN A 73 -20.30 -20.21 15.02
CA GLN A 73 -19.38 -21.19 15.64
C GLN A 73 -18.79 -22.16 14.61
N GLU A 74 -19.59 -22.60 13.64
CA GLU A 74 -19.12 -23.45 12.55
C GLU A 74 -18.10 -22.71 11.68
N PHE A 75 -18.39 -21.45 11.34
CA PHE A 75 -17.47 -20.58 10.61
C PHE A 75 -16.16 -20.37 11.38
N GLU A 76 -16.24 -20.03 12.67
CA GLU A 76 -15.06 -19.78 13.52
C GLU A 76 -14.17 -21.03 13.66
N ARG A 77 -14.78 -22.21 13.77
CA ARG A 77 -14.03 -23.48 13.78
C ARG A 77 -13.35 -23.74 12.44
N TRP A 78 -14.07 -23.52 11.33
CA TRP A 78 -13.53 -23.70 9.99
C TRP A 78 -12.35 -22.75 9.73
N ILE A 79 -12.54 -21.45 9.93
CA ILE A 79 -11.49 -20.46 9.69
C ILE A 79 -10.30 -20.65 10.65
N GLY A 80 -10.56 -21.05 11.89
CA GLY A 80 -9.53 -21.42 12.86
C GLY A 80 -8.68 -22.59 12.38
N LYS A 81 -9.28 -23.59 11.72
CA LYS A 81 -8.55 -24.70 11.09
C LYS A 81 -7.77 -24.24 9.86
N GLU A 82 -8.41 -23.48 8.97
CA GLU A 82 -7.80 -23.05 7.71
C GLU A 82 -6.64 -22.08 7.90
N LEU A 83 -6.74 -21.17 8.86
CA LEU A 83 -5.80 -20.08 9.05
C LEU A 83 -4.93 -20.19 10.32
N LYS A 84 -5.33 -21.04 11.28
CA LYS A 84 -4.69 -21.14 12.62
C LYS A 84 -4.76 -19.83 13.42
N LEU A 85 -5.85 -19.09 13.29
CA LEU A 85 -6.08 -17.81 13.99
C LEU A 85 -7.55 -17.51 14.21
N LYS A 86 -7.83 -16.53 15.08
CA LYS A 86 -9.19 -16.01 15.29
C LYS A 86 -9.60 -15.13 14.11
N PRO A 87 -10.79 -15.34 13.50
CA PRO A 87 -11.20 -14.63 12.27
C PRO A 87 -11.19 -13.11 12.42
N TYR A 88 -11.62 -12.62 13.58
CA TYR A 88 -11.67 -11.21 13.93
C TYR A 88 -10.49 -10.86 14.82
N SER A 89 -9.37 -10.58 14.17
CA SER A 89 -8.10 -10.22 14.80
C SER A 89 -7.44 -9.07 14.03
N LYS A 90 -6.47 -8.41 14.66
CA LYS A 90 -5.53 -7.51 14.01
C LYS A 90 -4.23 -8.28 13.78
N SER A 91 -3.70 -8.24 12.56
CA SER A 91 -2.49 -8.98 12.17
C SER A 91 -1.21 -8.15 12.24
N GLU A 92 -1.32 -6.82 12.16
CA GLU A 92 -0.19 -5.88 12.09
C GLU A 92 0.75 -6.18 10.91
N GLN A 93 0.16 -6.60 9.79
CA GLN A 93 0.87 -6.98 8.58
C GLN A 93 0.62 -6.00 7.44
N PHE A 94 1.59 -5.88 6.55
CA PHE A 94 1.43 -5.13 5.30
C PHE A 94 0.69 -5.99 4.26
N PRO A 95 -0.20 -5.42 3.43
CA PRO A 95 -0.75 -4.05 3.52
C PRO A 95 -1.85 -3.96 4.59
N ASP A 96 -2.34 -2.76 4.90
CA ASP A 96 -3.57 -2.62 5.71
C ASP A 96 -4.81 -3.21 5.01
N PHE A 97 -4.91 -3.06 3.68
CA PHE A 97 -5.99 -3.59 2.86
C PHE A 97 -5.46 -4.15 1.53
N LEU A 98 -6.10 -5.21 1.04
CA LEU A 98 -5.86 -5.77 -0.30
C LEU A 98 -7.22 -5.91 -0.99
N PHE A 99 -7.35 -5.35 -2.19
CA PHE A 99 -8.55 -5.49 -3.00
C PHE A 99 -8.68 -6.91 -3.57
N ARG A 100 -9.89 -7.30 -4.00
CA ARG A 100 -10.09 -8.60 -4.65
C ARG A 100 -9.49 -8.65 -6.04
N THR A 101 -8.79 -9.72 -6.35
CA THR A 101 -8.34 -10.01 -7.72
C THR A 101 -9.51 -10.53 -8.55
N ARG A 102 -9.54 -10.18 -9.84
CA ARG A 102 -10.55 -10.64 -10.80
C ARG A 102 -9.86 -11.24 -12.02
N LYS A 103 -10.58 -12.05 -12.77
CA LYS A 103 -10.11 -12.60 -14.05
C LYS A 103 -10.79 -11.88 -15.22
N CYS A 104 -10.00 -11.40 -16.17
CA CYS A 104 -10.47 -10.83 -17.44
C CYS A 104 -9.84 -11.60 -18.59
N GLY A 105 -10.60 -12.50 -19.21
CA GLY A 105 -10.06 -13.49 -20.15
C GLY A 105 -9.08 -14.42 -19.45
N ASN A 106 -7.84 -14.50 -19.95
CA ASN A 106 -6.77 -15.31 -19.35
C ASN A 106 -5.85 -14.52 -18.41
N ARG A 107 -6.16 -13.26 -18.09
CA ARG A 107 -5.31 -12.39 -17.26
C ARG A 107 -5.97 -12.08 -15.93
N LEU A 108 -5.17 -12.03 -14.88
CA LEU A 108 -5.56 -11.44 -13.60
C LEU A 108 -5.51 -9.91 -13.70
N ILE A 109 -6.50 -9.26 -13.10
CA ILE A 109 -6.62 -7.80 -12.96
C ILE A 109 -7.09 -7.45 -11.54
N CYS A 110 -7.04 -6.18 -11.18
CA CYS A 110 -7.34 -5.68 -9.83
C CYS A 110 -6.43 -6.32 -8.78
N GLY A 111 -6.88 -6.41 -7.53
CA GLY A 111 -6.05 -6.94 -6.45
C GLY A 111 -5.05 -5.92 -5.93
N SER A 112 -5.33 -4.63 -6.09
CA SER A 112 -4.45 -3.56 -5.63
C SER A 112 -4.16 -3.68 -4.12
N LEU A 113 -2.97 -3.26 -3.69
CA LEU A 113 -2.58 -3.17 -2.28
C LEU A 113 -2.82 -1.74 -1.81
N LEU A 114 -3.42 -1.54 -0.63
CA LEU A 114 -3.68 -0.23 -0.06
C LEU A 114 -3.14 -0.15 1.38
N GLU A 115 -2.18 0.73 1.57
CA GLU A 115 -1.54 0.99 2.86
C GLU A 115 -1.98 2.36 3.39
N LEU A 116 -2.25 2.45 4.69
CA LEU A 116 -2.65 3.68 5.36
C LEU A 116 -1.43 4.47 5.84
N LYS A 117 -1.49 5.79 5.64
CA LYS A 117 -0.50 6.75 6.16
C LYS A 117 -1.21 7.95 6.74
N ASP A 118 -1.47 7.89 8.04
CA ASP A 118 -2.18 8.95 8.76
C ASP A 118 -1.22 9.83 9.57
N SER A 119 -1.30 11.15 9.37
CA SER A 119 -0.43 12.12 10.03
C SER A 119 -1.20 13.32 10.58
N LYS A 120 -0.85 13.69 11.81
CA LYS A 120 -1.36 14.91 12.47
C LYS A 120 -0.77 16.18 11.83
N GLY A 121 0.44 16.09 11.26
CA GLY A 121 1.17 17.21 10.66
C GLY A 121 1.07 17.25 9.13
N GLY A 122 1.87 18.12 8.51
CA GLY A 122 1.91 18.27 7.04
C GLY A 122 2.75 17.20 6.32
N SER A 123 3.57 16.45 7.05
CA SER A 123 4.41 15.37 6.51
C SER A 123 3.67 14.03 6.47
N ILE A 124 4.02 13.17 5.52
CA ILE A 124 3.53 11.78 5.47
C ILE A 124 4.17 10.99 6.61
N ALA A 125 3.41 10.07 7.22
CA ALA A 125 3.98 9.06 8.11
C ALA A 125 5.02 8.19 7.38
N SER A 126 6.03 7.72 8.09
CA SER A 126 7.09 6.87 7.51
C SER A 126 6.55 5.53 7.00
N PHE A 127 7.23 4.96 6.00
CA PHE A 127 6.98 3.61 5.54
C PHE A 127 7.80 2.62 6.38
N ASN A 128 7.19 2.12 7.45
CA ASN A 128 7.87 1.28 8.44
C ASN A 128 7.91 -0.20 8.04
N SER A 129 6.95 -0.64 7.23
CA SER A 129 6.77 -2.05 6.89
C SER A 129 7.54 -2.46 5.64
N THR A 130 7.64 -1.58 4.64
CA THR A 130 8.30 -1.85 3.36
C THR A 130 8.68 -0.56 2.65
N LEU A 131 9.69 -0.65 1.77
CA LEU A 131 9.96 0.38 0.78
C LEU A 131 8.74 0.57 -0.14
N PRO A 132 8.34 1.82 -0.43
CA PRO A 132 7.25 2.07 -1.34
C PRO A 132 7.68 1.80 -2.79
N THR A 133 6.94 0.94 -3.47
CA THR A 133 7.14 0.58 -4.89
C THR A 133 5.82 0.67 -5.65
N LYS A 134 5.87 0.68 -6.98
CA LYS A 134 4.74 0.66 -7.91
C LYS A 134 3.90 -0.60 -7.76
N CYS A 135 4.57 -1.76 -7.72
CA CYS A 135 3.93 -3.06 -7.62
C CYS A 135 4.62 -3.96 -6.58
N LYS A 136 3.87 -4.93 -6.06
CA LYS A 136 4.36 -6.07 -5.27
C LYS A 136 3.52 -7.30 -5.56
N SER A 137 4.12 -8.49 -5.47
CA SER A 137 3.40 -9.77 -5.54
C SER A 137 2.99 -10.25 -4.14
N LEU A 138 2.14 -11.28 -4.04
CA LEU A 138 1.84 -11.88 -2.73
C LEU A 138 3.06 -12.63 -2.16
N GLU A 139 3.94 -13.16 -3.01
CA GLU A 139 5.20 -13.73 -2.55
C GLU A 139 6.06 -12.67 -1.87
N GLU A 140 6.22 -11.50 -2.48
CA GLU A 140 6.95 -10.37 -1.86
C GLU A 140 6.29 -9.91 -0.56
N VAL A 141 4.95 -9.88 -0.50
CA VAL A 141 4.21 -9.55 0.73
C VAL A 141 4.48 -10.57 1.84
N ASP A 142 4.47 -11.86 1.53
CA ASP A 142 4.74 -12.92 2.50
C ASP A 142 6.16 -12.79 3.08
N ILE A 143 7.11 -12.41 2.22
CA ILE A 143 8.51 -12.14 2.59
C ILE A 143 8.60 -10.93 3.55
N ILE A 144 7.97 -9.82 3.20
CA ILE A 144 7.96 -8.58 4.00
C ILE A 144 7.42 -8.88 5.41
N ASN A 145 6.32 -9.63 5.49
CA ASN A 145 5.67 -9.99 6.74
C ASN A 145 6.39 -11.12 7.50
N GLY A 146 7.26 -11.89 6.83
CA GLY A 146 7.93 -13.06 7.38
C GLY A 146 7.00 -14.26 7.63
N ASN A 147 5.82 -14.27 7.02
CA ASN A 147 4.84 -15.35 7.07
C ASN A 147 3.81 -15.18 5.94
N ASN A 148 2.98 -16.19 5.68
CA ASN A 148 2.05 -16.22 4.55
C ASN A 148 0.58 -15.98 4.90
N LEU A 149 0.31 -15.23 5.98
CA LEU A 149 -1.06 -15.00 6.44
C LEU A 149 -1.88 -14.21 5.42
N VAL A 150 -1.33 -13.10 4.90
CA VAL A 150 -2.02 -12.27 3.90
C VAL A 150 -2.38 -13.10 2.66
N SER A 151 -1.43 -13.83 2.09
CA SER A 151 -1.66 -14.64 0.89
C SER A 151 -2.67 -15.76 1.12
N ARG A 152 -2.67 -16.39 2.31
CA ARG A 152 -3.66 -17.41 2.69
C ARG A 152 -5.07 -16.84 2.82
N ILE A 153 -5.23 -15.68 3.47
CA ILE A 153 -6.53 -15.02 3.56
C ILE A 153 -7.02 -14.62 2.17
N ALA A 154 -6.16 -14.00 1.36
CA ALA A 154 -6.48 -13.56 0.02
C ALA A 154 -6.94 -14.74 -0.86
N ALA A 155 -6.20 -15.86 -0.84
CA ALA A 155 -6.57 -17.07 -1.58
C ALA A 155 -7.92 -17.66 -1.12
N LEU A 156 -8.24 -17.61 0.18
CA LEU A 156 -9.54 -18.07 0.66
C LEU A 156 -10.68 -17.18 0.16
N VAL A 157 -10.50 -15.86 0.12
CA VAL A 157 -11.53 -14.93 -0.34
C VAL A 157 -11.69 -15.01 -1.87
N ASP A 158 -10.58 -14.92 -2.58
CA ASP A 158 -10.46 -14.98 -4.05
C ASP A 158 -10.40 -16.43 -4.57
N ALA A 159 -11.09 -17.36 -3.92
CA ALA A 159 -11.05 -18.79 -4.27
C ALA A 159 -11.37 -19.09 -5.75
N ASP A 160 -12.09 -18.20 -6.42
CA ASP A 160 -12.43 -18.27 -7.85
C ASP A 160 -11.25 -18.03 -8.81
N VAL A 161 -10.19 -17.38 -8.33
CA VAL A 161 -8.99 -17.07 -9.12
C VAL A 161 -7.69 -17.52 -8.45
N SER A 162 -7.72 -17.95 -7.19
CA SER A 162 -6.52 -18.32 -6.43
C SER A 162 -5.79 -19.56 -6.95
N GLU A 163 -6.47 -20.39 -7.75
CA GLU A 163 -5.91 -21.60 -8.36
C GLU A 163 -5.11 -21.31 -9.65
N THR A 164 -5.13 -20.08 -10.18
CA THR A 164 -4.29 -19.76 -11.34
C THR A 164 -2.81 -19.81 -10.97
N HIS A 165 -1.98 -20.33 -11.87
CA HIS A 165 -0.56 -20.56 -11.60
C HIS A 165 0.20 -19.28 -11.22
N ASP A 166 -0.28 -18.12 -11.68
CA ASP A 166 0.32 -16.81 -11.49
C ASP A 166 -0.28 -16.03 -10.32
N TYR A 167 -1.28 -16.56 -9.58
CA TYR A 167 -1.98 -15.78 -8.56
C TYR A 167 -1.04 -15.18 -7.51
N LYS A 168 -0.04 -15.92 -7.06
CA LYS A 168 0.92 -15.46 -6.06
C LYS A 168 1.98 -14.50 -6.61
N THR A 169 2.44 -14.74 -7.84
CA THR A 169 3.47 -13.95 -8.53
C THR A 169 2.90 -12.73 -9.27
N PHE A 170 1.59 -12.66 -9.42
CA PHE A 170 0.88 -11.57 -10.06
C PHE A 170 1.21 -10.23 -9.40
N ASN A 171 1.71 -9.29 -10.21
CA ASN A 171 2.12 -7.97 -9.78
C ASN A 171 0.89 -7.11 -9.49
N ARG A 172 0.68 -6.85 -8.19
CA ARG A 172 -0.41 -6.03 -7.69
C ARG A 172 0.04 -4.61 -7.53
N ARG A 173 -0.77 -3.68 -8.04
CA ARG A 173 -0.53 -2.25 -7.96
C ARG A 173 -0.59 -1.78 -6.51
N CYS A 174 0.44 -1.10 -6.03
CA CYS A 174 0.47 -0.53 -4.69
C CYS A 174 -0.09 0.89 -4.69
N PHE A 175 -0.91 1.19 -3.70
CA PHE A 175 -1.45 2.51 -3.41
C PHE A 175 -1.33 2.83 -1.92
N TYR A 176 -1.30 4.12 -1.62
CA TYR A 176 -1.20 4.63 -0.27
C TYR A 176 -2.36 5.60 0.00
N LEU A 177 -3.19 5.32 1.00
CA LEU A 177 -4.20 6.26 1.48
C LEU A 177 -3.55 7.17 2.50
N ILE A 178 -3.19 8.37 2.05
CA ILE A 178 -2.41 9.33 2.81
C ILE A 178 -3.34 10.41 3.34
N ARG A 179 -3.27 10.66 4.65
CA ARG A 179 -3.87 11.84 5.26
C ARG A 179 -2.82 12.67 5.97
N THR A 180 -2.82 13.97 5.68
CA THR A 180 -2.06 14.97 6.45
C THR A 180 -3.01 15.96 7.10
N HIS A 181 -2.52 16.64 8.13
CA HIS A 181 -3.28 17.58 8.94
C HIS A 181 -4.56 16.94 9.53
N ALA A 182 -4.49 15.69 9.99
CA ALA A 182 -5.66 14.92 10.45
C ALA A 182 -6.51 15.60 11.55
N ARG A 183 -5.94 16.58 12.28
CA ARG A 183 -6.62 17.33 13.34
C ARG A 183 -7.07 18.74 12.93
N ASP A 184 -6.72 19.21 11.73
CA ASP A 184 -7.09 20.54 11.23
C ASP A 184 -8.09 20.38 10.08
N ARG A 185 -9.36 20.58 10.40
CA ARG A 185 -10.48 20.44 9.45
C ARG A 185 -10.37 21.37 8.24
N SER A 186 -9.63 22.47 8.33
CA SER A 186 -9.45 23.40 7.20
C SER A 186 -8.32 22.99 6.27
N LYS A 187 -7.32 22.26 6.79
CA LYS A 187 -6.11 21.87 6.07
C LYS A 187 -6.03 20.38 5.73
N VAL A 188 -6.94 19.55 6.26
CA VAL A 188 -6.94 18.11 6.02
C VAL A 188 -6.95 17.82 4.52
N LYS A 189 -6.03 16.97 4.10
CA LYS A 189 -5.94 16.46 2.73
C LYS A 189 -5.91 14.94 2.82
N VAL A 190 -6.73 14.27 2.04
CA VAL A 190 -6.73 12.82 1.90
C VAL A 190 -6.41 12.49 0.45
N SER A 191 -5.44 11.63 0.19
CA SER A 191 -5.10 11.23 -1.17
C SER A 191 -4.86 9.73 -1.25
N ILE A 192 -5.43 9.09 -2.26
CA ILE A 192 -4.98 7.79 -2.73
C ILE A 192 -3.85 8.06 -3.72
N VAL A 193 -2.65 7.64 -3.35
CA VAL A 193 -1.43 7.92 -4.10
C VAL A 193 -0.90 6.63 -4.65
N ASP A 194 -0.80 6.60 -5.96
CA ASP A 194 -0.15 5.57 -6.72
C ASP A 194 1.31 5.36 -6.27
N GLY A 195 1.70 4.11 -5.99
CA GLY A 195 3.01 3.81 -5.42
C GLY A 195 4.21 4.14 -6.31
N SER A 196 3.99 4.37 -7.60
CA SER A 196 5.05 4.84 -8.49
C SER A 196 5.47 6.25 -8.15
N PHE A 197 4.60 7.06 -7.53
CA PHE A 197 4.92 8.41 -7.06
C PHE A 197 6.19 8.43 -6.19
N PHE A 198 6.37 7.39 -5.36
CA PHE A 198 7.52 7.23 -4.45
C PHE A 198 8.68 6.45 -5.07
N GLU A 199 8.41 5.57 -6.03
CA GLU A 199 9.43 4.76 -6.70
C GLU A 199 10.11 5.53 -7.83
N THR A 200 11.03 6.41 -7.46
CA THR A 200 11.75 7.25 -8.44
C THR A 200 12.96 6.56 -9.05
N ILE A 201 13.47 5.51 -8.40
CA ILE A 201 14.54 4.62 -8.86
C ILE A 201 14.19 3.18 -8.47
N PRO A 202 14.74 2.16 -9.16
CA PRO A 202 14.54 0.76 -8.78
C PRO A 202 14.93 0.50 -7.32
N LYS A 203 14.14 -0.34 -6.64
CA LYS A 203 14.33 -0.72 -5.24
C LYS A 203 15.75 -1.23 -4.96
N GLU A 204 16.29 -2.04 -5.86
CA GLU A 204 17.62 -2.65 -5.78
C GLU A 204 18.72 -1.58 -5.78
N ASN A 205 18.56 -0.56 -6.63
CA ASN A 205 19.48 0.57 -6.68
C ASN A 205 19.38 1.43 -5.41
N LEU A 206 18.17 1.63 -4.87
CA LEU A 206 17.98 2.37 -3.62
C LEU A 206 18.69 1.70 -2.44
N ILE A 207 18.54 0.38 -2.30
CA ILE A 207 19.20 -0.42 -1.25
C ILE A 207 20.73 -0.34 -1.40
N CYS A 208 21.25 -0.55 -2.60
CA CYS A 208 22.69 -0.47 -2.88
C CYS A 208 23.27 0.90 -2.52
N GLN A 209 22.63 1.99 -2.97
CA GLN A 209 23.08 3.36 -2.66
C GLN A 209 22.98 3.68 -1.17
N MET A 210 21.97 3.17 -0.46
CA MET A 210 21.85 3.32 0.99
C MET A 210 23.07 2.73 1.70
N PHE A 211 23.44 1.46 1.41
CA PHE A 211 24.61 0.83 2.02
C PHE A 211 25.93 1.52 1.65
N LEU A 212 26.08 1.94 0.39
CA LEU A 212 27.27 2.70 -0.04
C LEU A 212 27.40 4.02 0.73
N ASN A 213 26.30 4.73 0.96
CA ASN A 213 26.32 5.98 1.70
C ASN A 213 26.67 5.78 3.18
N VAL A 214 26.17 4.70 3.80
CA VAL A 214 26.56 4.32 5.17
C VAL A 214 28.07 4.03 5.24
N LEU A 215 28.59 3.21 4.32
CA LEU A 215 30.02 2.89 4.27
C LEU A 215 30.88 4.15 4.06
N ARG A 216 30.54 5.00 3.08
CA ARG A 216 31.26 6.24 2.78
C ARG A 216 31.33 7.16 4.00
N ARG A 217 30.23 7.31 4.74
CA ARG A 217 30.19 8.12 5.97
C ARG A 217 31.11 7.57 7.05
N HIS A 218 31.13 6.24 7.26
CA HIS A 218 32.05 5.64 8.21
C HIS A 218 33.52 5.85 7.81
N LEU A 219 33.88 5.63 6.55
CA LEU A 219 35.25 5.85 6.06
C LEU A 219 35.72 7.30 6.24
N GLN A 220 34.81 8.27 6.02
CA GLN A 220 35.07 9.69 6.28
C GLN A 220 35.29 9.96 7.78
N GLN A 221 34.42 9.42 8.64
CA GLN A 221 34.51 9.60 10.10
C GLN A 221 35.79 8.98 10.69
N THR A 222 36.20 7.81 10.22
CA THR A 222 37.38 7.10 10.72
C THR A 222 38.68 7.55 10.05
N SER A 223 38.62 8.50 9.11
CA SER A 223 39.77 8.94 8.28
C SER A 223 40.54 7.79 7.63
N THR A 224 39.85 6.67 7.36
CA THR A 224 40.46 5.45 6.83
C THR A 224 40.75 5.65 5.35
N LYS A 225 42.03 5.71 4.99
CA LYS A 225 42.46 5.78 3.59
C LYS A 225 42.21 4.43 2.92
N VAL A 226 41.26 4.40 2.00
CA VAL A 226 41.01 3.25 1.12
C VAL A 226 41.59 3.52 -0.26
N SER A 227 42.04 2.47 -0.96
CA SER A 227 42.45 2.58 -2.35
C SER A 227 41.32 3.18 -3.20
N PRO A 228 41.62 4.09 -4.16
CA PRO A 228 40.61 4.68 -5.04
C PRO A 228 39.75 3.67 -5.80
N GLN A 229 40.26 2.44 -5.99
CA GLN A 229 39.58 1.37 -6.71
C GLN A 229 38.58 0.58 -5.84
N LEU A 230 38.74 0.61 -4.51
CA LEU A 230 37.93 -0.19 -3.60
C LEU A 230 36.44 0.22 -3.60
N PRO A 231 36.06 1.52 -3.57
CA PRO A 231 34.65 1.94 -3.61
C PRO A 231 33.89 1.44 -4.83
N ALA A 232 34.53 1.47 -6.01
CA ALA A 232 33.93 0.96 -7.25
C ALA A 232 33.69 -0.55 -7.19
N ARG A 233 34.66 -1.30 -6.64
CA ARG A 233 34.53 -2.75 -6.45
C ARG A 233 33.45 -3.10 -5.41
N VAL A 234 33.35 -2.34 -4.32
CA VAL A 234 32.31 -2.53 -3.31
C VAL A 234 30.93 -2.23 -3.88
N GLU A 235 30.79 -1.18 -4.69
CA GLU A 235 29.54 -0.89 -5.40
C GLU A 235 29.12 -2.04 -6.30
N GLN A 236 30.05 -2.61 -7.08
CA GLN A 236 29.76 -3.79 -7.91
C GLN A 236 29.25 -4.97 -7.08
N ILE A 237 29.87 -5.24 -5.92
CA ILE A 237 29.44 -6.33 -5.02
C ILE A 237 28.04 -6.03 -4.44
N LEU A 238 27.81 -4.81 -3.95
CA LEU A 238 26.54 -4.42 -3.33
C LEU A 238 25.36 -4.42 -4.31
N ARG A 239 25.61 -4.26 -5.62
CA ARG A 239 24.58 -4.44 -6.67
C ARG A 239 24.01 -5.85 -6.73
N HIS A 240 24.67 -6.84 -6.12
CA HIS A 240 24.13 -8.20 -5.99
C HIS A 240 23.32 -8.40 -4.70
N VAL A 241 23.35 -7.44 -3.76
CA VAL A 241 22.57 -7.46 -2.52
C VAL A 241 21.20 -6.83 -2.77
N THR A 242 20.39 -7.53 -3.55
CA THR A 242 19.08 -7.04 -4.03
C THR A 242 17.90 -7.75 -3.37
N ASP A 243 18.15 -8.95 -2.85
CA ASP A 243 17.10 -9.78 -2.29
C ASP A 243 16.70 -9.30 -0.89
N GLN A 244 15.53 -8.64 -0.82
CA GLN A 244 14.96 -8.17 0.42
C GLN A 244 14.60 -9.32 1.38
N THR A 245 14.40 -10.55 0.89
CA THR A 245 14.20 -11.74 1.74
C THR A 245 15.41 -11.97 2.62
N ILE A 246 16.59 -11.96 2.01
CA ILE A 246 17.87 -12.22 2.65
C ILE A 246 18.16 -11.08 3.61
N ILE A 247 18.05 -9.83 3.14
CA ILE A 247 18.31 -8.62 3.94
C ILE A 247 17.40 -8.55 5.16
N ALA A 248 16.10 -8.82 4.99
CA ALA A 248 15.12 -8.70 6.06
C ALA A 248 15.00 -9.96 6.93
N SER A 249 15.72 -11.04 6.62
CA SER A 249 15.74 -12.25 7.46
C SER A 249 16.53 -12.03 8.75
N SER A 250 16.19 -12.78 9.80
CA SER A 250 17.01 -12.84 11.01
C SER A 250 18.34 -13.53 10.69
N GLN A 251 19.45 -12.89 11.05
CA GLN A 251 20.79 -13.38 10.80
C GLN A 251 21.28 -14.20 12.00
N ASP A 252 21.75 -15.41 11.74
CA ASP A 252 22.50 -16.20 12.70
C ASP A 252 23.96 -15.76 12.69
N ILE A 253 24.44 -15.25 13.81
CA ILE A 253 25.83 -14.83 13.98
C ILE A 253 26.46 -15.72 15.05
N ASP A 254 27.55 -16.39 14.69
CA ASP A 254 28.27 -17.26 15.62
C ASP A 254 28.67 -16.50 16.90
N LYS A 255 28.47 -17.13 18.05
CA LYS A 255 28.70 -16.58 19.40
C LYS A 255 27.81 -15.39 19.81
N ALA A 256 26.88 -14.94 18.97
CA ALA A 256 25.90 -13.93 19.37
C ALA A 256 24.74 -14.58 20.13
N SER A 257 24.39 -14.05 21.31
CA SER A 257 23.16 -14.42 22.04
C SER A 257 21.90 -13.78 21.45
N VAL A 258 22.05 -13.00 20.37
CA VAL A 258 20.98 -12.29 19.66
C VAL A 258 21.06 -12.55 18.16
N ARG A 259 19.89 -12.53 17.50
CA ARG A 259 19.77 -12.66 16.03
C ARG A 259 19.35 -11.32 15.43
N PRO A 260 20.28 -10.50 14.93
CA PRO A 260 19.93 -9.22 14.36
C PRO A 260 19.09 -9.40 13.08
N ARG A 261 18.20 -8.45 12.83
CA ARG A 261 17.36 -8.39 11.62
C ARG A 261 17.41 -6.96 11.09
N LEU A 262 17.72 -6.78 9.81
CA LEU A 262 17.66 -5.45 9.19
C LEU A 262 16.23 -5.14 8.75
N ARG A 263 15.73 -3.95 9.10
CA ARG A 263 14.52 -3.38 8.52
C ARG A 263 14.87 -2.06 7.87
N ILE A 264 14.40 -1.86 6.64
CA ILE A 264 14.58 -0.60 5.92
C ILE A 264 13.29 0.20 6.08
N MET A 265 13.38 1.30 6.82
CA MET A 265 12.31 2.28 6.92
C MET A 265 12.59 3.41 5.91
N ALA A 266 11.56 3.88 5.23
CA ALA A 266 11.67 5.01 4.31
C ALA A 266 10.89 6.21 4.81
N GLU A 267 11.55 7.37 4.77
CA GLU A 267 10.94 8.67 4.96
C GLU A 267 10.81 9.39 3.62
N VAL A 268 9.80 10.22 3.51
CA VAL A 268 9.48 10.95 2.29
C VAL A 268 10.16 12.32 2.33
N HIS A 269 10.98 12.61 1.33
CA HIS A 269 11.49 13.97 1.10
C HIS A 269 10.33 14.95 0.85
N PRO A 270 10.47 16.26 1.13
CA PRO A 270 9.41 17.24 0.89
C PRO A 270 8.81 17.19 -0.52
N GLU A 271 9.64 17.02 -1.56
CA GLU A 271 9.19 16.85 -2.94
C GLU A 271 8.45 15.54 -3.20
N GLY A 272 8.69 14.50 -2.41
CA GLY A 272 7.93 13.25 -2.49
C GLY A 272 6.61 13.31 -1.71
N ASN A 273 6.28 14.45 -1.09
CA ASN A 273 5.03 14.63 -0.35
C ASN A 273 3.98 15.34 -1.23
N PRO A 274 2.93 14.64 -1.68
CA PRO A 274 1.90 15.20 -2.56
C PRO A 274 1.05 16.28 -1.88
N HIS A 275 1.13 16.42 -0.55
CA HIS A 275 0.42 17.43 0.22
C HIS A 275 1.29 18.64 0.58
N SER A 276 2.57 18.63 0.20
CA SER A 276 3.52 19.70 0.50
C SER A 276 3.27 20.96 -0.33
N SER A 277 4.01 22.03 0.00
CA SER A 277 4.01 23.28 -0.76
C SER A 277 4.59 23.14 -2.17
N HIS A 278 5.22 22.01 -2.53
CA HIS A 278 5.66 21.75 -3.91
C HIS A 278 4.49 21.48 -4.87
N TYR A 279 3.31 21.15 -4.34
CA TYR A 279 2.09 20.87 -5.11
C TYR A 279 0.93 21.73 -4.59
N PRO A 280 1.01 23.07 -4.74
CA PRO A 280 0.01 23.99 -4.19
C PRO A 280 -1.40 23.79 -4.75
N GLU A 281 -1.52 23.13 -5.90
CA GLU A 281 -2.78 22.79 -6.55
C GLU A 281 -3.57 21.74 -5.75
N VAL A 282 -2.93 20.95 -4.89
CA VAL A 282 -3.61 20.00 -3.99
C VAL A 282 -4.11 20.74 -2.75
N PHE A 283 -5.31 21.32 -2.84
CA PHE A 283 -5.95 22.09 -1.77
C PHE A 283 -6.32 21.30 -0.51
N GLY A 284 -6.43 22.00 0.63
CA GLY A 284 -7.07 21.49 1.85
C GLY A 284 -8.56 21.22 1.66
N ARG A 285 -9.13 20.43 2.58
CA ARG A 285 -10.52 19.91 2.53
C ARG A 285 -10.81 19.16 1.24
N SER A 286 -9.90 18.30 0.84
CA SER A 286 -10.01 17.56 -0.42
C SER A 286 -9.71 16.08 -0.27
N VAL A 287 -10.23 15.34 -1.23
CA VAL A 287 -9.90 13.95 -1.50
C VAL A 287 -9.36 13.86 -2.91
N ASN A 288 -8.22 13.19 -3.07
CA ASN A 288 -7.50 13.13 -4.34
C ASN A 288 -7.19 11.69 -4.74
N LEU A 289 -7.20 11.42 -6.04
CA LEU A 289 -6.55 10.26 -6.63
C LEU A 289 -5.37 10.78 -7.46
N ILE A 290 -4.17 10.34 -7.13
CA ILE A 290 -2.92 10.81 -7.78
C ILE A 290 -2.29 9.61 -8.48
N MET A 291 -2.11 9.71 -9.79
CA MET A 291 -1.64 8.62 -10.64
C MET A 291 -0.58 9.10 -11.63
N LYS A 292 0.34 8.23 -12.02
CA LYS A 292 1.30 8.54 -13.09
C LYS A 292 0.55 8.70 -14.41
N LYS A 293 0.84 9.77 -15.16
CA LYS A 293 0.07 10.15 -16.35
C LYS A 293 -0.01 9.05 -17.40
N ASP A 294 1.09 8.33 -17.60
CA ASP A 294 1.23 7.28 -18.61
C ASP A 294 0.47 5.98 -18.27
N ASP A 295 0.00 5.81 -17.03
CA ASP A 295 -0.52 4.52 -16.54
C ASP A 295 -2.00 4.26 -16.89
N CYS A 296 -2.69 5.17 -17.59
CA CYS A 296 -4.06 5.09 -18.18
C CYS A 296 -4.91 6.36 -17.91
N GLY A 297 -4.33 7.56 -18.01
CA GLY A 297 -5.02 8.82 -17.64
C GLY A 297 -6.41 9.01 -18.26
N GLU A 298 -6.57 8.78 -19.57
CA GLU A 298 -7.82 9.10 -20.27
C GLU A 298 -8.98 8.17 -19.88
N VAL A 299 -8.73 6.85 -19.85
CA VAL A 299 -9.77 5.86 -19.49
C VAL A 299 -10.22 6.05 -18.04
N VAL A 300 -9.25 6.27 -17.13
CA VAL A 300 -9.55 6.55 -15.72
C VAL A 300 -10.30 7.88 -15.59
N GLY A 301 -9.87 8.91 -16.31
CA GLY A 301 -10.52 10.22 -16.31
C GLY A 301 -11.96 10.14 -16.77
N GLU A 302 -12.25 9.42 -17.85
CA GLU A 302 -13.62 9.21 -18.33
C GLU A 302 -14.49 8.48 -17.29
N MET A 303 -13.96 7.42 -16.65
CA MET A 303 -14.67 6.69 -15.59
C MET A 303 -15.06 7.60 -14.42
N ILE A 304 -14.14 8.48 -14.01
CA ILE A 304 -14.36 9.39 -12.88
C ILE A 304 -15.32 10.52 -13.28
N ARG A 305 -15.10 11.19 -14.41
CA ARG A 305 -15.92 12.31 -14.89
C ARG A 305 -17.39 11.91 -15.08
N ARG A 306 -17.65 10.68 -15.55
CA ARG A 306 -19.01 10.13 -15.69
C ARG A 306 -19.74 9.95 -14.36
N ARG A 307 -19.02 9.77 -13.26
CA ARG A 307 -19.60 9.45 -11.94
C ARG A 307 -19.50 10.61 -10.94
N LEU A 308 -18.60 11.58 -11.18
CA LEU A 308 -18.35 12.73 -10.31
C LEU A 308 -18.34 14.04 -11.12
N SER A 309 -19.47 14.74 -11.14
CA SER A 309 -19.68 15.96 -11.95
C SER A 309 -18.89 17.21 -11.53
N ALA A 310 -18.29 17.23 -10.34
CA ALA A 310 -17.53 18.37 -9.80
C ALA A 310 -16.05 18.02 -9.54
N ILE A 311 -15.56 16.93 -10.15
CA ILE A 311 -14.16 16.56 -10.03
C ILE A 311 -13.29 17.57 -10.81
N ARG A 312 -12.23 18.06 -10.17
CA ARG A 312 -11.19 18.84 -10.84
C ARG A 312 -10.07 17.90 -11.25
N GLU A 313 -9.67 17.99 -12.51
CA GLU A 313 -8.54 17.24 -13.06
C GLU A 313 -7.42 18.21 -13.41
N PHE A 314 -6.19 17.88 -13.02
CA PHE A 314 -4.99 18.65 -13.36
C PHE A 314 -3.75 17.76 -13.29
N THR A 315 -2.63 18.25 -13.83
CA THR A 315 -1.34 17.56 -13.77
C THR A 315 -0.41 18.27 -12.78
N ILE A 316 0.35 17.50 -12.01
CA ILE A 316 1.48 17.99 -11.21
C ILE A 316 2.78 17.41 -11.76
N LEU A 317 3.86 18.19 -11.70
CA LEU A 317 5.19 17.76 -12.14
C LEU A 317 6.02 17.31 -10.92
N HIS A 318 6.18 15.99 -10.76
CA HIS A 318 7.02 15.45 -9.70
C HIS A 318 8.50 15.64 -10.04
N LYS A 319 9.24 16.31 -9.15
CA LYS A 319 10.64 16.72 -9.35
C LYS A 319 11.56 15.59 -9.84
N ARG A 320 11.30 14.36 -9.40
CA ARG A 320 12.13 13.18 -9.68
C ARG A 320 11.42 12.09 -10.50
N ASN A 321 10.18 12.31 -10.93
CA ASN A 321 9.34 11.22 -11.48
C ASN A 321 8.30 11.67 -12.52
N GLY A 322 8.50 12.85 -13.11
CA GLY A 322 7.67 13.32 -14.21
C GLY A 322 6.22 13.62 -13.83
N GLU A 323 5.34 13.56 -14.82
CA GLU A 323 3.96 14.04 -14.71
C GLU A 323 3.02 13.04 -14.02
N HIS A 324 2.19 13.57 -13.13
CA HIS A 324 1.13 12.83 -12.46
C HIS A 324 -0.20 13.55 -12.63
N VAL A 325 -1.24 12.81 -12.97
CA VAL A 325 -2.61 13.31 -13.03
C VAL A 325 -3.24 13.24 -11.65
N VAL A 326 -3.93 14.31 -11.28
CA VAL A 326 -4.64 14.45 -10.01
C VAL A 326 -6.12 14.63 -10.30
N PHE A 327 -6.94 13.73 -9.76
CA PHE A 327 -8.39 13.89 -9.69
C PHE A 327 -8.76 14.33 -8.28
N GLN A 328 -9.19 15.58 -8.14
CA GLN A 328 -9.46 16.20 -6.85
C GLN A 328 -10.95 16.51 -6.69
N TYR A 329 -11.52 16.08 -5.56
CA TYR A 329 -12.83 16.51 -5.09
C TYR A 329 -12.68 17.35 -3.82
N LYS A 330 -13.27 18.54 -3.79
CA LYS A 330 -13.20 19.49 -2.67
C LYS A 330 -14.53 19.56 -1.90
N PHE A 331 -14.47 19.67 -0.57
CA PHE A 331 -15.60 19.66 0.37
C PHE A 331 -15.72 20.93 1.22
#